data_AF-A0A958K6F2-F1
#
_entry.id   AF-A0A958K6F2-F1
#
_cell.length_a   1.000
_cell.length_b   1.000
_cell.length_c   1.000
_cell.angle_alpha   90.00
_cell.angle_beta   90.00
_cell.angle_gamma   90.00
#
_symmetry.space_group_name_H-M   'P 1'
#
loop_
_entity.id
_entity.type
_entity.pdbx_description
1 polymer ?
#
loop_
_entity_poly.entity_id
_entity_poly.type
_entity_poly.pdbx_seq_one_letter_code
_entity_poly.pdbx_strand_id
1 'polypeptide(L)'
;MEPTNDLRSGRPNEPRESIVPLLERHSISELVAVLQESAEKHLPQLDSILHDLLLKSELTVFEEVNQLAFKEGSWFRPIHNRVVPLCMLHIISATDCQRDLMYPALNHDAGMSLIAIECTHAGADWENKDKRKLHMELGAAYCRQQLTNLQAQGTLLITAGRINQLAEIVGTHDNPYLGIDLVAEEAKLVRDADRCFVMSFTSFWKDFLAYRSDDNYLERYRAQGLLLLPQDLLAARLAFFYDSFESFPTV
;
A
#
# COMPACT_ATOMS: atom_id res chain seq x y z
N MET A 1 40.91 20.07 -9.81
CA MET A 1 39.75 20.94 -9.52
C MET A 1 38.70 20.04 -8.91
N GLU A 2 38.52 20.12 -7.60
CA GLU A 2 37.43 19.45 -6.89
C GLU A 2 36.15 20.29 -7.03
N PRO A 3 34.96 19.67 -7.23
CA PRO A 3 33.72 20.42 -7.21
C PRO A 3 33.28 20.61 -5.75
N THR A 4 33.31 21.86 -5.28
CA THR A 4 32.69 22.25 -4.01
C THR A 4 31.18 22.23 -4.17
N ASN A 5 30.53 21.20 -3.61
CA ASN A 5 29.08 21.14 -3.42
C ASN A 5 28.66 22.11 -2.31
N ASP A 6 28.30 23.33 -2.69
CA ASP A 6 27.59 24.26 -1.80
C ASP A 6 26.09 24.28 -2.16
N LEU A 7 25.38 23.22 -1.77
CA LEU A 7 23.92 23.15 -1.80
C LEU A 7 23.34 23.51 -0.42
N ARG A 8 23.71 24.67 0.12
CA ARG A 8 23.00 25.30 1.24
C ARG A 8 22.73 26.76 0.90
N SER A 9 21.92 27.00 -0.12
CA SER A 9 21.36 28.32 -0.38
C SER A 9 20.43 28.71 0.78
N GLY A 10 20.97 29.55 1.67
CA GLY A 10 20.35 30.00 2.90
C GLY A 10 19.12 30.86 2.66
N ARG A 11 17.96 30.21 2.57
CA ARG A 11 16.74 30.88 3.05
C ARG A 11 16.78 30.87 4.58
N PRO A 12 16.57 32.01 5.25
CA PRO A 12 16.37 32.01 6.69
C PRO A 12 15.22 31.05 7.02
N ASN A 13 15.41 30.21 8.04
CA ASN A 13 14.34 29.40 8.61
C ASN A 13 13.31 30.35 9.21
N GLU A 14 12.39 30.86 8.39
CA GLU A 14 11.14 31.41 8.90
C GLU A 14 10.52 30.32 9.77
N PRO A 15 10.06 30.64 10.99
CA PRO A 15 9.39 29.67 11.84
C PRO A 15 8.18 29.18 11.08
N ARG A 16 8.28 27.96 10.52
CA ARG A 16 7.14 27.28 9.90
C ARG A 16 6.09 27.17 10.99
N GLU A 17 4.93 27.78 10.77
CA GLU A 17 3.81 27.58 11.67
C GLU A 17 3.62 26.08 11.86
N SER A 18 3.54 25.65 13.12
CA SER A 18 3.30 24.25 13.44
C SER A 18 2.01 23.83 12.75
N ILE A 19 2.02 22.67 12.08
CA ILE A 19 0.81 22.09 11.48
C ILE A 19 -0.17 21.62 12.56
N VAL A 20 0.29 21.49 13.81
CA VAL A 20 -0.51 20.99 14.93
C VAL A 20 -1.75 21.86 15.21
N PRO A 21 -1.65 23.21 15.35
CA PRO A 21 -2.81 24.08 15.44
C PRO A 21 -3.82 23.98 14.30
N LEU A 22 -3.39 23.60 13.08
CA LEU A 22 -4.31 23.40 11.96
C LEU A 22 -5.06 22.07 12.09
N LEU A 23 -4.37 21.01 12.52
CA LEU A 23 -4.96 19.70 12.77
C LEU A 23 -5.94 19.70 13.96
N GLU A 24 -5.76 20.61 14.92
CA GLU A 24 -6.66 20.78 16.07
C GLU A 24 -7.96 21.54 15.71
N ARG A 25 -7.98 22.24 14.58
CA ARG A 25 -9.15 23.03 14.13
C ARG A 25 -10.15 22.24 13.30
N HIS A 26 -9.77 21.07 12.80
CA HIS A 26 -10.60 20.23 11.94
C HIS A 26 -10.86 18.88 12.61
N SER A 27 -12.09 18.39 12.50
CA SER A 27 -12.41 17.02 12.89
C SER A 27 -11.70 16.02 11.97
N ILE A 28 -11.42 14.82 12.49
CA ILE A 28 -10.86 13.73 11.69
C ILE A 28 -11.76 13.42 10.48
N SER A 29 -13.08 13.47 10.66
CA SER A 29 -14.05 13.26 9.58
C SER A 29 -13.94 14.29 8.44
N GLU A 30 -13.68 15.56 8.75
CA GLU A 30 -13.48 16.59 7.72
C GLU A 30 -12.18 16.35 6.96
N LEU A 31 -11.10 15.99 7.65
CA LEU A 31 -9.82 15.66 7.02
C LEU A 31 -9.95 14.44 6.11
N VAL A 32 -10.64 13.38 6.57
CA VAL A 32 -10.93 12.19 5.76
C VAL A 32 -11.73 12.56 4.53
N ALA A 33 -12.76 13.40 4.65
CA ALA A 33 -13.59 13.81 3.51
C ALA A 33 -12.76 14.54 2.44
N VAL A 34 -11.88 15.47 2.82
CA VAL A 34 -11.00 16.17 1.89
C VAL A 34 -10.02 15.22 1.18
N LEU A 35 -9.43 14.27 1.93
CA LEU A 35 -8.51 13.28 1.37
C LEU A 35 -9.24 12.31 0.42
N GLN A 36 -10.45 11.91 0.78
CA GLN A 36 -11.30 11.07 -0.04
C GLN A 36 -11.68 11.79 -1.34
N GLU A 37 -12.16 13.02 -1.28
CA GLU A 37 -12.49 13.83 -2.47
C GLU A 37 -11.27 13.97 -3.40
N SER A 38 -10.10 14.27 -2.81
CA SER A 38 -8.86 14.37 -3.57
C SER A 38 -8.48 13.04 -4.23
N ALA A 39 -8.68 11.91 -3.57
CA ALA A 39 -8.41 10.59 -4.14
C ALA A 39 -9.40 10.25 -5.26
N GLU A 40 -10.69 10.48 -5.03
CA GLU A 40 -11.78 10.17 -5.96
C GLU A 40 -11.68 10.96 -7.27
N LYS A 41 -11.25 12.22 -7.20
CA LYS A 41 -11.07 13.09 -8.37
C LYS A 41 -10.17 12.48 -9.45
N HIS A 42 -9.19 11.66 -9.06
CA HIS A 42 -8.22 11.07 -9.98
C HIS A 42 -8.58 9.65 -10.43
N LEU A 43 -9.57 9.00 -9.81
CA LEU A 43 -9.93 7.61 -10.15
C LEU A 43 -10.29 7.41 -11.62
N PRO A 44 -11.10 8.26 -12.29
CA PRO A 44 -11.46 8.02 -13.69
C PRO A 44 -10.23 8.05 -14.62
N GLN A 45 -9.26 8.92 -14.34
CA GLN A 45 -8.02 8.99 -15.11
C GLN A 45 -7.17 7.73 -14.88
N LEU A 46 -7.01 7.30 -13.63
CA LEU A 46 -6.25 6.10 -13.29
C LEU A 46 -6.89 4.83 -13.88
N ASP A 47 -8.22 4.74 -13.83
CA ASP A 47 -8.98 3.66 -14.44
C ASP A 47 -8.76 3.63 -15.95
N SER A 48 -8.87 4.77 -16.64
CA SER A 48 -8.59 4.85 -18.08
C SER A 48 -7.19 4.35 -18.42
N ILE A 49 -6.16 4.80 -17.67
CA ILE A 49 -4.78 4.36 -17.91
C ILE A 49 -4.64 2.85 -17.71
N LEU A 50 -5.26 2.28 -16.67
CA LEU A 50 -5.18 0.84 -16.43
C LEU A 50 -5.93 0.03 -17.49
N HIS A 51 -7.08 0.50 -17.97
CA HIS A 51 -7.79 -0.17 -19.07
C HIS A 51 -6.96 -0.21 -20.36
N ASP A 52 -6.15 0.82 -20.61
CA ASP A 52 -5.28 0.88 -21.78
C ASP A 52 -4.01 0.01 -21.63
N LEU A 53 -3.52 -0.18 -20.39
CA LEU A 53 -2.24 -0.86 -20.13
C LEU A 53 -2.39 -2.33 -19.71
N LEU A 54 -3.53 -2.75 -19.17
CA LEU A 54 -3.74 -4.13 -18.71
C LEU A 54 -4.11 -5.05 -19.87
N LEU A 55 -3.58 -6.27 -19.84
CA LEU A 55 -4.05 -7.35 -20.70
C LEU A 55 -5.49 -7.71 -20.32
N LYS A 56 -6.26 -8.26 -21.27
CA LYS A 56 -7.66 -8.64 -21.04
C LYS A 56 -7.86 -9.49 -19.78
N SER A 57 -7.00 -10.48 -19.55
CA SER A 57 -7.06 -11.33 -18.35
C SER A 57 -6.73 -10.59 -17.06
N GLU A 58 -5.83 -9.60 -17.11
CA GLU A 58 -5.46 -8.78 -15.96
C GLU A 58 -6.58 -7.79 -15.65
N LEU A 59 -7.23 -7.23 -16.68
CA LEU A 59 -8.40 -6.38 -16.53
C LEU A 59 -9.57 -7.13 -15.88
N THR A 60 -9.81 -8.39 -16.25
CA THR A 60 -10.81 -9.23 -15.57
C THR A 60 -10.51 -9.36 -14.07
N VAL A 61 -9.25 -9.64 -13.71
CA VAL A 61 -8.84 -9.71 -12.29
C VAL A 61 -9.02 -8.36 -11.59
N PHE A 62 -8.61 -7.27 -12.23
CA PHE A 62 -8.75 -5.91 -11.71
C PHE A 62 -10.22 -5.55 -11.42
N GLU A 63 -11.11 -5.83 -12.36
CA GLU A 63 -12.55 -5.59 -12.21
C GLU A 63 -13.14 -6.43 -11.08
N GLU A 64 -12.80 -7.73 -11.00
CA GLU A 64 -13.26 -8.62 -9.93
C GLU A 64 -12.79 -8.16 -8.55
N VAL A 65 -11.52 -7.80 -8.39
CA VAL A 65 -10.97 -7.29 -7.12
C VAL A 65 -11.66 -6.00 -6.71
N ASN A 66 -11.94 -5.10 -7.65
CA ASN A 66 -12.69 -3.87 -7.37
C ASN A 66 -14.16 -4.12 -7.02
N GLN A 67 -14.77 -5.19 -7.54
CA GLN A 67 -16.14 -5.58 -7.21
C GLN A 67 -16.28 -6.25 -5.85
N LEU A 68 -15.19 -6.66 -5.19
CA LEU A 68 -15.24 -7.24 -3.84
C LEU A 68 -15.84 -6.29 -2.79
N ALA A 69 -16.18 -5.04 -3.16
CA ALA A 69 -16.92 -4.07 -2.37
C ALA A 69 -16.37 -4.03 -0.95
N PHE A 70 -15.19 -3.43 -0.82
CA PHE A 70 -14.42 -3.39 0.42
C PHE A 70 -15.33 -3.13 1.63
N LYS A 71 -15.57 -4.22 2.37
CA LYS A 71 -16.46 -4.21 3.53
C LYS A 71 -15.93 -3.31 4.66
N GLU A 72 -14.65 -2.96 4.58
CA GLU A 72 -13.88 -2.21 5.59
C GLU A 72 -14.06 -0.67 5.53
N GLY A 73 -14.90 -0.11 4.65
CA GLY A 73 -15.17 1.35 4.62
C GLY A 73 -13.91 2.23 4.41
N SER A 74 -12.83 1.65 3.89
CA SER A 74 -11.53 2.29 3.77
C SER A 74 -11.47 3.22 2.56
N TRP A 75 -11.63 4.52 2.79
CA TRP A 75 -11.69 5.58 1.78
C TRP A 75 -10.47 5.64 0.83
N PHE A 76 -9.31 5.14 1.26
CA PHE A 76 -8.06 5.16 0.48
C PHE A 76 -7.91 3.95 -0.46
N ARG A 77 -8.71 2.89 -0.30
CA ARG A 77 -8.55 1.65 -1.07
C ARG A 77 -8.82 1.81 -2.56
N PRO A 78 -9.83 2.58 -3.00
CA PRO A 78 -10.03 2.81 -4.43
C PRO A 78 -8.76 3.27 -5.12
N ILE A 79 -8.03 4.25 -4.55
CA ILE A 79 -6.79 4.74 -5.15
C ILE A 79 -5.62 3.76 -4.98
N HIS A 80 -5.49 3.08 -3.83
CA HIS A 80 -4.48 2.04 -3.60
C HIS A 80 -4.52 0.94 -4.66
N ASN A 81 -5.71 0.42 -4.95
CA ASN A 81 -5.95 -0.59 -5.98
C ASN A 81 -5.56 -0.17 -7.40
N ARG A 82 -5.41 1.14 -7.68
CA ARG A 82 -4.92 1.62 -8.99
C ARG A 82 -3.43 1.90 -8.96
N VAL A 83 -2.95 2.51 -7.89
CA VAL A 83 -1.54 2.90 -7.77
C VAL A 83 -0.63 1.67 -7.78
N VAL A 84 -0.97 0.62 -7.02
CA VAL A 84 -0.11 -0.56 -6.94
C VAL A 84 0.07 -1.27 -8.29
N PRO A 85 -0.99 -1.54 -9.08
CA PRO A 85 -0.82 -2.08 -10.43
C PRO A 85 -0.04 -1.16 -11.39
N LEU A 86 -0.20 0.16 -11.29
CA LEU A 86 0.58 1.11 -12.10
C LEU A 86 2.08 1.07 -11.72
N CYS A 87 2.40 0.98 -10.44
CA CYS A 87 3.76 0.81 -9.97
C CYS A 87 4.35 -0.54 -10.41
N MET A 88 3.57 -1.62 -10.37
CA MET A 88 3.99 -2.93 -10.87
C MET A 88 4.23 -2.91 -12.39
N LEU A 89 3.37 -2.25 -13.16
CA LEU A 89 3.56 -2.00 -14.59
C LEU A 89 4.91 -1.30 -14.86
N HIS A 90 5.24 -0.28 -14.06
CA HIS A 90 6.52 0.40 -14.16
C HIS A 90 7.69 -0.53 -13.83
N ILE A 91 7.62 -1.29 -12.73
CA ILE A 91 8.65 -2.26 -12.34
C ILE A 91 8.87 -3.29 -13.46
N ILE A 92 7.80 -3.84 -14.05
CA ILE A 92 7.89 -4.79 -15.17
C ILE A 92 8.52 -4.13 -16.41
N SER A 93 8.28 -2.85 -16.66
CA SER A 93 8.90 -2.13 -17.77
C SER A 93 10.38 -1.80 -17.55
N ALA A 94 10.79 -1.64 -16.28
CA ALA A 94 12.13 -1.21 -15.88
C ALA A 94 13.06 -2.37 -15.52
N THR A 95 12.55 -3.59 -15.42
CA THR A 95 13.28 -4.79 -15.01
C THR A 95 12.95 -5.98 -15.91
N ASP A 96 13.76 -7.02 -15.92
CA ASP A 96 13.50 -8.26 -16.67
C ASP A 96 12.53 -9.23 -15.95
N CYS A 97 11.65 -8.72 -15.09
CA CYS A 97 10.70 -9.58 -14.37
C CYS A 97 9.50 -10.01 -15.23
N GLN A 98 8.87 -11.12 -14.86
CA GLN A 98 7.78 -11.70 -15.66
C GLN A 98 6.51 -10.85 -15.55
N ARG A 99 5.82 -10.65 -16.68
CA ARG A 99 4.57 -9.88 -16.74
C ARG A 99 3.48 -10.45 -15.84
N ASP A 100 3.49 -11.75 -15.60
CA ASP A 100 2.50 -12.43 -14.75
C ASP A 100 2.55 -12.01 -13.27
N LEU A 101 3.58 -11.28 -12.84
CA LEU A 101 3.61 -10.60 -11.54
C LEU A 101 2.54 -9.51 -11.38
N MET A 102 1.86 -9.13 -12.46
CA MET A 102 0.65 -8.31 -12.35
C MET A 102 -0.47 -8.98 -11.55
N TYR A 103 -0.62 -10.31 -11.66
CA TYR A 103 -1.69 -11.01 -10.96
C TYR A 103 -1.56 -10.95 -9.44
N PRO A 104 -0.39 -11.21 -8.83
CA PRO A 104 -0.21 -10.99 -7.40
C PRO A 104 -0.32 -9.51 -7.03
N ALA A 105 0.19 -8.57 -7.83
CA ALA A 105 0.04 -7.14 -7.53
C ALA A 105 -1.43 -6.68 -7.50
N LEU A 106 -2.28 -7.21 -8.39
CA LEU A 106 -3.72 -6.95 -8.39
C LEU A 106 -4.43 -7.60 -7.19
N ASN A 107 -3.92 -8.72 -6.70
CA ASN A 107 -4.57 -9.53 -5.65
C ASN A 107 -3.99 -9.36 -4.24
N HIS A 108 -2.88 -8.64 -4.07
CA HIS A 108 -2.13 -8.60 -2.81
C HIS A 108 -3.03 -8.28 -1.60
N ASP A 109 -3.97 -7.36 -1.79
CA ASP A 109 -4.91 -6.91 -0.78
C ASP A 109 -6.34 -7.46 -0.93
N ALA A 110 -6.60 -8.36 -1.89
CA ALA A 110 -7.93 -8.94 -2.10
C ALA A 110 -8.45 -9.66 -0.84
N GLY A 111 -7.54 -10.28 -0.08
CA GLY A 111 -7.87 -10.92 1.19
C GLY A 111 -8.44 -9.97 2.24
N MET A 112 -8.05 -8.69 2.23
CA MET A 112 -8.61 -7.70 3.15
C MET A 112 -10.11 -7.49 2.92
N SER A 113 -10.57 -7.54 1.66
CA SER A 113 -11.99 -7.46 1.30
C SER A 113 -12.80 -8.68 1.74
N LEU A 114 -12.12 -9.82 1.89
CA LEU A 114 -12.72 -11.10 2.22
C LEU A 114 -12.83 -11.32 3.73
N ILE A 115 -12.08 -10.56 4.53
CA ILE A 115 -12.20 -10.57 5.99
C ILE A 115 -13.56 -9.99 6.39
N ALA A 116 -14.23 -10.64 7.35
CA ALA A 116 -15.48 -10.15 7.92
C ALA A 116 -15.26 -8.82 8.66
N ILE A 117 -16.21 -7.87 8.56
CA ILE A 117 -16.08 -6.51 9.12
C ILE A 117 -15.75 -6.55 10.62
N GLU A 118 -16.33 -7.50 11.34
CA GLU A 118 -16.15 -7.69 12.78
C GLU A 118 -14.69 -8.02 13.13
N CYS A 119 -13.97 -8.69 12.22
CA CYS A 119 -12.53 -8.96 12.34
C CYS A 119 -11.67 -7.76 11.93
N THR A 120 -12.24 -6.74 11.29
CA THR A 120 -11.51 -5.54 10.84
C THR A 120 -11.41 -4.44 11.90
N HIS A 121 -12.38 -4.36 12.82
CA HIS A 121 -12.47 -3.31 13.86
C HIS A 121 -11.64 -3.61 15.13
N ALA A 122 -11.12 -4.83 15.29
CA ALA A 122 -10.23 -5.19 16.40
C ALA A 122 -8.78 -4.82 16.06
N GLY A 123 -8.37 -3.60 16.46
CA GLY A 123 -7.04 -3.06 16.22
C GLY A 123 -6.89 -2.59 14.78
N ALA A 124 -7.06 -1.29 14.56
CA ALA A 124 -6.81 -0.59 13.29
C ALA A 124 -5.30 -0.54 12.95
N ASP A 125 -4.54 -1.52 13.41
CA ASP A 125 -3.12 -1.40 13.66
C ASP A 125 -2.34 -2.30 12.72
N TRP A 126 -1.30 -1.74 12.13
CA TRP A 126 -0.29 -2.48 11.37
C TRP A 126 0.33 -3.61 12.20
N GLU A 127 0.20 -3.52 13.53
CA GLU A 127 0.63 -4.47 14.54
C GLU A 127 -0.25 -5.73 14.65
N ASN A 128 -1.46 -5.77 14.07
CA ASN A 128 -2.32 -6.96 14.12
C ASN A 128 -1.81 -8.07 13.19
N LYS A 129 -0.87 -8.87 13.70
CA LYS A 129 -0.23 -9.98 12.98
C LYS A 129 -1.22 -11.04 12.51
N ASP A 130 -2.28 -11.31 13.26
CA ASP A 130 -3.29 -12.32 12.91
C ASP A 130 -4.14 -11.85 11.73
N LYS A 131 -4.62 -10.60 11.76
CA LYS A 131 -5.29 -9.99 10.60
C LYS A 131 -4.39 -10.00 9.37
N ARG A 132 -3.10 -9.69 9.57
CA ARG A 132 -2.14 -9.68 8.46
C ARG A 132 -1.93 -11.06 7.87
N LYS A 133 -1.76 -12.09 8.70
CA LYS A 133 -1.67 -13.47 8.23
C LYS A 133 -2.94 -13.89 7.48
N LEU A 134 -4.11 -13.58 8.04
CA LEU A 134 -5.39 -13.93 7.45
C LEU A 134 -5.63 -13.27 6.08
N HIS A 135 -5.27 -11.98 5.91
CA HIS A 135 -5.44 -11.33 4.61
C HIS A 135 -4.54 -11.96 3.54
N MET A 136 -3.29 -12.30 3.87
CA MET A 136 -2.38 -12.97 2.94
C MET A 136 -2.91 -14.35 2.55
N GLU A 137 -3.39 -15.13 3.52
CA GLU A 137 -3.96 -16.47 3.29
C GLU A 137 -5.20 -16.41 2.38
N LEU A 138 -6.15 -15.51 2.68
CA LEU A 138 -7.36 -15.32 1.88
C LEU A 138 -7.04 -14.78 0.48
N GLY A 139 -6.12 -13.82 0.38
CA GLY A 139 -5.66 -13.26 -0.89
C GLY A 139 -4.99 -14.32 -1.77
N ALA A 140 -4.14 -15.16 -1.19
CA ALA A 140 -3.49 -16.26 -1.91
C ALA A 140 -4.50 -17.29 -2.43
N ALA A 141 -5.48 -17.67 -1.60
CA ALA A 141 -6.55 -18.58 -2.00
C ALA A 141 -7.39 -18.00 -3.14
N TYR A 142 -7.77 -16.72 -3.04
CA TYR A 142 -8.55 -16.02 -4.04
C TYR A 142 -7.79 -15.86 -5.36
N CYS A 143 -6.53 -15.41 -5.31
CA CYS A 143 -5.65 -15.31 -6.47
C CYS A 143 -5.54 -16.65 -7.20
N ARG A 144 -5.27 -17.75 -6.47
CA ARG A 144 -5.19 -19.10 -7.04
C ARG A 144 -6.48 -19.50 -7.76
N GLN A 145 -7.63 -19.24 -7.12
CA GLN A 145 -8.93 -19.54 -7.68
C GLN A 145 -9.17 -18.76 -8.98
N GLN A 146 -8.93 -17.45 -8.99
CA GLN A 146 -9.09 -16.60 -10.18
C GLN A 146 -8.22 -17.08 -11.35
N LEU A 147 -6.92 -17.31 -11.10
CA LEU A 147 -6.01 -17.73 -12.17
C LEU A 147 -6.34 -19.13 -12.69
N THR A 148 -6.79 -20.04 -11.82
CA THR A 148 -7.26 -21.37 -12.24
C THR A 148 -8.52 -21.26 -13.11
N ASN A 149 -9.45 -20.37 -12.77
CA ASN A 149 -10.65 -20.13 -13.57
C ASN A 149 -10.30 -19.56 -14.95
N LEU A 150 -9.41 -18.56 -15.01
CA LEU A 150 -8.96 -17.97 -16.27
C LEU A 150 -8.20 -19.00 -17.14
N GLN A 151 -7.38 -19.85 -16.51
CA GLN A 151 -6.70 -20.96 -17.20
C GLN A 151 -7.73 -21.94 -17.78
N ALA A 152 -8.72 -22.37 -16.99
CA ALA A 152 -9.76 -23.29 -17.44
C ALA A 152 -10.64 -22.72 -18.57
N GLN A 153 -10.80 -21.40 -18.63
CA GLN A 153 -11.48 -20.67 -19.71
C GLN A 153 -10.61 -20.46 -20.96
N GLY A 154 -9.32 -20.79 -20.90
CA GLY A 154 -8.36 -20.57 -21.99
C GLY A 154 -7.99 -19.09 -22.21
N THR A 155 -8.30 -18.20 -21.25
CA THR A 155 -7.96 -16.77 -21.31
C THR A 155 -6.60 -16.47 -20.72
N LEU A 156 -6.01 -17.43 -20.00
CA LEU A 156 -4.69 -17.34 -19.38
C LEU A 156 -3.86 -18.60 -19.66
N LEU A 157 -2.69 -18.43 -20.27
CA LEU A 157 -1.77 -19.52 -20.60
C LEU A 157 -0.60 -19.58 -19.61
N ILE A 158 -0.88 -19.99 -18.36
CA ILE A 158 0.17 -20.23 -17.35
C ILE A 158 0.07 -21.66 -16.85
N THR A 159 1.14 -22.23 -16.30
CA THR A 159 1.11 -23.59 -15.74
C THR A 159 0.48 -23.60 -14.35
N ALA A 160 -0.09 -24.73 -13.92
CA ALA A 160 -0.58 -24.88 -12.55
C ALA A 160 0.53 -24.66 -11.49
N GLY A 161 1.78 -25.03 -11.80
CA GLY A 161 2.93 -24.75 -10.96
C GLY A 161 3.15 -23.25 -10.78
N ARG A 162 3.05 -22.47 -11.87
CA ARG A 162 3.18 -21.00 -11.82
C ARG A 162 2.01 -20.34 -11.08
N ILE A 163 0.78 -20.83 -11.24
CA ILE A 163 -0.39 -20.35 -10.46
C ILE A 163 -0.09 -20.44 -8.96
N ASN A 164 0.44 -21.58 -8.50
CA ASN A 164 0.75 -21.77 -7.08
C ASN A 164 1.86 -20.82 -6.60
N GLN A 165 2.88 -20.57 -7.42
CA GLN A 165 3.95 -19.60 -7.10
C GLN A 165 3.40 -18.16 -7.00
N LEU A 166 2.57 -17.73 -7.95
CA LEU A 166 1.95 -16.40 -7.93
C LEU A 166 1.02 -16.23 -6.71
N ALA A 167 0.28 -17.27 -6.35
CA ALA A 167 -0.53 -17.27 -5.14
C ALA A 167 0.32 -17.23 -3.86
N GLU A 168 1.47 -17.92 -3.83
CA GLU A 168 2.42 -17.87 -2.72
C GLU A 168 3.03 -16.47 -2.55
N ILE A 169 3.30 -15.76 -3.64
CA ILE A 169 3.74 -14.36 -3.58
C ILE A 169 2.69 -13.50 -2.86
N VAL A 170 1.41 -13.62 -3.20
CA VAL A 170 0.32 -12.94 -2.45
C VAL A 170 0.32 -13.37 -0.98
N GLY A 171 0.51 -14.67 -0.72
CA GLY A 171 0.51 -15.24 0.62
C GLY A 171 1.70 -14.85 1.50
N THR A 172 2.70 -14.17 0.95
CA THR A 172 3.96 -13.87 1.66
C THR A 172 4.44 -12.44 1.54
N HIS A 173 3.89 -11.61 0.63
CA HIS A 173 4.38 -10.25 0.35
C HIS A 173 4.53 -9.36 1.59
N ASP A 174 3.75 -9.64 2.63
CA ASP A 174 3.68 -8.88 3.88
C ASP A 174 4.39 -9.56 5.08
N ASN A 175 5.06 -10.68 4.85
CA ASN A 175 5.89 -11.39 5.83
C ASN A 175 6.85 -10.51 6.65
N PRO A 176 7.46 -9.45 6.09
CA PRO A 176 8.40 -8.63 6.86
C PRO A 176 7.72 -7.85 7.99
N TYR A 177 6.43 -7.54 7.88
CA TYR A 177 5.66 -6.98 9.00
C TYR A 177 5.39 -8.02 10.11
N LEU A 178 5.53 -9.31 9.80
CA LEU A 178 5.48 -10.40 10.76
C LEU A 178 6.86 -10.72 11.36
N GLY A 179 7.94 -10.11 10.86
CA GLY A 179 9.32 -10.45 11.21
C GLY A 179 9.84 -11.68 10.47
N ILE A 180 9.27 -11.99 9.30
CA ILE A 180 9.66 -13.11 8.43
C ILE A 180 10.29 -12.55 7.16
N ASP A 181 11.43 -13.09 6.74
CA ASP A 181 12.13 -12.62 5.54
C ASP A 181 11.37 -12.95 4.25
N LEU A 182 11.44 -12.02 3.29
CA LEU A 182 11.04 -12.28 1.91
C LEU A 182 12.21 -12.87 1.13
N VAL A 183 12.17 -14.18 0.91
CA VAL A 183 13.23 -14.88 0.18
C VAL A 183 13.04 -14.78 -1.34
N ALA A 184 11.80 -14.83 -1.83
CA ALA A 184 11.51 -14.77 -3.26
C ALA A 184 11.67 -13.34 -3.79
N GLU A 185 12.56 -13.14 -4.78
CA GLU A 185 12.77 -11.84 -5.42
C GLU A 185 11.48 -11.26 -6.02
N GLU A 186 10.65 -12.11 -6.62
CA GLU A 186 9.36 -11.70 -7.18
C GLU A 186 8.39 -11.17 -6.10
N ALA A 187 8.44 -11.73 -4.89
CA ALA A 187 7.63 -11.23 -3.78
C ALA A 187 8.15 -9.87 -3.28
N LYS A 188 9.46 -9.62 -3.35
CA LYS A 188 10.03 -8.29 -3.07
C LYS A 188 9.54 -7.26 -4.09
N LEU A 189 9.49 -7.60 -5.37
CA LEU A 189 8.99 -6.69 -6.42
C LEU A 189 7.51 -6.33 -6.23
N VAL A 190 6.66 -7.30 -5.89
CA VAL A 190 5.24 -7.03 -5.59
C VAL A 190 5.12 -6.16 -4.34
N ARG A 191 5.93 -6.43 -3.31
CA ARG A 191 5.98 -5.57 -2.12
C ARG A 191 6.47 -4.16 -2.46
N ASP A 192 7.44 -4.00 -3.34
CA ASP A 192 7.94 -2.69 -3.74
C ASP A 192 6.87 -1.90 -4.52
N ALA A 193 6.04 -2.57 -5.33
CA ALA A 193 4.87 -1.94 -5.94
C ALA A 193 3.86 -1.44 -4.88
N ASP A 194 3.58 -2.24 -3.85
CA ASP A 194 2.71 -1.80 -2.73
C ASP A 194 3.34 -0.66 -1.93
N ARG A 195 4.66 -0.75 -1.66
CA ARG A 195 5.42 0.29 -0.96
C ARG A 195 5.33 1.65 -1.65
N CYS A 196 5.25 1.71 -2.98
CA CYS A 196 5.03 2.97 -3.68
C CYS A 196 3.76 3.68 -3.20
N PHE A 197 2.67 2.94 -2.93
CA PHE A 197 1.50 3.52 -2.29
C PHE A 197 1.74 3.81 -0.81
N VAL A 198 2.39 2.91 -0.06
CA VAL A 198 2.66 3.10 1.37
C VAL A 198 3.45 4.39 1.65
N MET A 199 4.34 4.77 0.73
CA MET A 199 5.14 5.99 0.77
C MET A 199 4.43 7.22 0.20
N SER A 200 3.21 7.08 -0.31
CA SER A 200 2.42 8.21 -0.83
C SER A 200 1.88 9.10 0.28
N PHE A 201 1.58 10.36 -0.09
CA PHE A 201 0.91 11.31 0.79
C PHE A 201 -0.44 10.79 1.31
N THR A 202 -1.21 10.12 0.47
CA THR A 202 -2.50 9.53 0.85
C THR A 202 -2.34 8.46 1.92
N SER A 203 -1.38 7.54 1.75
CA SER A 203 -1.07 6.53 2.76
C SER A 203 -0.52 7.16 4.04
N PHE A 204 0.28 8.22 3.94
CA PHE A 204 0.76 8.96 5.10
C PHE A 204 -0.39 9.40 6.01
N TRP A 205 -1.36 10.11 5.44
CA TRP A 205 -2.50 10.62 6.20
C TRP A 205 -3.46 9.52 6.64
N LYS A 206 -3.61 8.45 5.86
CA LYS A 206 -4.36 7.26 6.28
C LYS A 206 -3.89 6.77 7.65
N ASP A 207 -2.60 6.45 7.83
CA ASP A 207 -2.17 5.90 9.12
C ASP A 207 -2.01 6.97 10.19
N PHE A 208 -1.67 8.22 9.84
CA PHE A 208 -1.66 9.31 10.82
C PHE A 208 -3.03 9.51 11.47
N LEU A 209 -4.09 9.54 10.65
CA LEU A 209 -5.45 9.71 11.14
C LEU A 209 -5.92 8.46 11.90
N ALA A 210 -5.54 7.25 11.46
CA ALA A 210 -5.82 6.02 12.19
C ALA A 210 -5.22 6.06 13.61
N TYR A 211 -3.92 6.38 13.75
CA TYR A 211 -3.27 6.50 15.06
C TYR A 211 -3.83 7.65 15.90
N ARG A 212 -4.23 8.76 15.27
CA ARG A 212 -4.90 9.87 15.98
C ARG A 212 -6.30 9.53 16.46
N SER A 213 -6.96 8.55 15.86
CA SER A 213 -8.28 8.08 16.25
C SER A 213 -8.26 6.91 17.26
N ASP A 214 -7.09 6.36 17.56
CA ASP A 214 -6.91 5.27 18.52
C ASP A 214 -6.47 5.80 19.89
N ASP A 215 -7.42 5.91 20.81
CA ASP A 215 -7.17 6.40 22.17
C ASP A 215 -6.14 5.54 22.93
N ASN A 216 -6.13 4.22 22.72
CA ASN A 216 -5.18 3.31 23.37
C ASN A 216 -3.76 3.54 22.83
N TYR A 217 -3.63 3.75 21.52
CA TYR A 217 -2.34 4.11 20.92
C TYR A 217 -1.83 5.44 21.49
N LEU A 218 -2.67 6.46 21.53
CA LEU A 218 -2.29 7.77 22.05
C LEU A 218 -1.93 7.73 23.55
N GLU A 219 -2.62 6.92 24.35
CA GLU A 219 -2.28 6.71 25.75
C GLU A 219 -0.90 6.05 25.91
N ARG A 220 -0.62 4.97 25.17
CA ARG A 220 0.71 4.31 25.13
C ARG A 220 1.82 5.28 24.71
N TYR A 221 1.56 6.14 23.73
CA TYR A 221 2.52 7.11 23.22
C TYR A 221 2.80 8.22 24.25
N ARG A 222 1.74 8.77 24.89
CA ARG A 222 1.87 9.77 25.96
C ARG A 222 2.57 9.22 27.20
N ALA A 223 2.35 7.94 27.55
CA ALA A 223 3.01 7.29 28.67
C ALA A 223 4.55 7.25 28.52
N GLN A 224 5.06 7.36 27.28
CA GLN A 224 6.49 7.46 26.98
C GLN A 224 7.00 8.91 26.96
N GLY A 225 6.15 9.89 27.32
CA GLY A 225 6.49 11.32 27.25
C GLY A 225 6.51 11.89 25.83
N LEU A 226 5.93 11.18 24.86
CA LEU A 226 5.91 11.56 23.45
C LEU A 226 4.56 12.16 23.04
N LEU A 227 4.58 13.02 22.02
CA LEU A 227 3.39 13.54 21.35
C LEU A 227 3.41 13.03 19.91
N LEU A 228 2.29 12.48 19.43
CA LEU A 228 2.22 12.01 18.04
C LEU A 228 2.19 13.20 17.08
N LEU A 229 3.35 13.55 16.53
CA LEU A 229 3.50 14.60 15.53
C LEU A 229 3.68 13.99 14.13
N PRO A 230 3.19 14.66 13.07
CA PRO A 230 3.35 14.16 11.70
C PRO A 230 4.80 13.85 11.32
N GLN A 231 5.76 14.66 11.77
CA GLN A 231 7.18 14.43 11.50
C GLN A 231 7.74 13.16 12.15
N ASP A 232 7.21 12.76 13.32
CA ASP A 232 7.68 11.56 14.02
C ASP A 232 7.21 10.31 13.28
N LEU A 233 5.96 10.32 12.80
CA LEU A 233 5.42 9.25 11.97
C LEU A 233 6.14 9.16 10.62
N LEU A 234 6.46 10.31 10.00
CA LEU A 234 7.21 10.34 8.76
C LEU A 234 8.62 9.75 8.98
N ALA A 235 9.33 10.17 10.03
CA ALA A 235 10.63 9.63 10.37
C ALA A 235 10.59 8.11 10.63
N ALA A 236 9.57 7.63 11.35
CA ALA A 236 9.39 6.21 11.61
C ALA A 236 9.14 5.39 10.33
N ARG A 237 8.30 5.88 9.40
CA ARG A 237 8.11 5.23 8.09
C ARG A 237 9.40 5.16 7.31
N LEU A 238 10.10 6.29 7.24
CA LEU A 238 11.36 6.35 6.51
C LEU A 238 12.38 5.36 7.06
N ALA A 239 12.52 5.26 8.38
CA ALA A 239 13.41 4.28 9.02
C ALA A 239 12.96 2.82 8.81
N PHE A 240 11.67 2.57 8.63
CA PHE A 240 11.14 1.23 8.36
C PHE A 240 11.37 0.78 6.90
N PHE A 241 11.33 1.71 5.94
CA PHE A 241 11.44 1.39 4.52
C PHE A 241 12.83 1.60 3.93
N TYR A 242 13.67 2.43 4.56
CA TYR A 242 15.01 2.75 4.09
C TYR A 242 16.03 2.41 5.17
N ASP A 243 16.95 1.50 4.84
CA ASP A 243 18.03 1.07 5.74
C ASP A 243 19.03 2.21 6.05
N SER A 244 19.05 3.28 5.24
CA SER A 244 19.92 4.44 5.41
C SER A 244 19.33 5.71 4.79
N PHE A 245 19.85 6.87 5.15
CA PHE A 245 19.48 8.13 4.49
C PHE A 245 19.88 8.16 3.00
N GLU A 246 20.90 7.40 2.62
CA GLU A 246 21.43 7.33 1.25
C GLU A 246 20.53 6.53 0.32
N SER A 247 19.70 5.63 0.86
CA SER A 247 18.71 4.87 0.07
C SER A 247 17.40 5.63 -0.17
N PHE A 248 17.31 6.88 0.29
CA PHE A 248 16.19 7.74 -0.06
C PHE A 248 16.28 8.13 -1.53
N PRO A 249 15.21 7.95 -2.31
CA PRO A 249 15.15 8.53 -3.65
C PRO A 249 15.21 10.05 -3.52
N THR A 250 16.35 10.62 -3.90
CA THR A 250 16.50 12.07 -4.07
C THR A 250 16.03 12.42 -5.47
N VAL A 251 15.08 13.35 -5.55
CA VAL A 251 14.53 13.86 -6.82
C VAL A 251 15.40 14.98 -7.33
#